data_AF-A0A5N7MWV4-F1
#
_entry.id   AF-A0A5N7MWV4-F1
#
_cell.length_a   1.000
_cell.length_b   1.000
_cell.length_c   1.000
_cell.angle_alpha   90.00
_cell.angle_beta   90.00
_cell.angle_gamma   90.00
#
_symmetry.space_group_name_H-M   'P 1'
#
loop_
_entity.id
_entity.type
_entity.pdbx_description
1 polymer ?
#
loop_
_entity_poly.entity_id
_entity_poly.type
_entity_poly.pdbx_seq_one_letter_code
_entity_poly.pdbx_strand_id
1 'polypeptide(L)'
;MAASDRYPRTPDGRYFVVRGRLWRLSNPALDPADRERLVRELMAARRAVREARGELEATRAARKQVDTAKTVLGERGPVWWSDGAPDYNRHMVISTPYADWYAALSDPEA
;
A
#
# COMPACT_ATOMS: atom_id res chain seq x y z
N MET A 1 15.58 6.51 11.91
CA MET A 1 16.02 6.85 10.54
C MET A 1 14.81 6.79 9.62
N ALA A 2 14.30 7.94 9.19
CA ALA A 2 13.18 7.99 8.26
C ALA A 2 13.65 7.45 6.90
N ALA A 3 13.03 6.37 6.43
CA ALA A 3 13.27 5.90 5.07
C ALA A 3 12.90 7.04 4.11
N SER A 4 13.86 7.46 3.29
CA SER A 4 13.68 8.44 2.22
C SER A 4 12.41 8.09 1.46
N ASP A 5 11.44 9.00 1.46
CA ASP A 5 10.14 8.73 0.84
C ASP A 5 10.32 8.72 -0.67
N ARG A 6 10.68 7.55 -1.20
CA ARG A 6 11.01 7.31 -2.61
C ARG A 6 9.84 7.66 -3.54
N TYR A 7 8.65 7.81 -2.97
CA TYR A 7 7.40 8.06 -3.67
C TYR A 7 6.62 9.16 -2.95
N PRO A 8 6.00 10.09 -3.68
CA PRO A 8 5.12 11.08 -3.10
C PRO A 8 3.96 10.43 -2.35
N ARG A 9 3.56 11.04 -1.23
CA ARG A 9 2.40 10.64 -0.44
C ARG A 9 1.31 11.69 -0.53
N THR A 10 0.07 11.25 -0.65
CA THR A 10 -1.08 12.16 -0.73
C THR A 10 -1.17 13.04 0.52
N PRO A 11 -1.71 14.27 0.42
CA PRO A 11 -1.76 15.22 1.55
C PRO A 11 -2.49 14.68 2.80
N ASP A 12 -3.45 13.77 2.58
CA ASP A 12 -4.22 13.10 3.64
C ASP A 12 -3.55 11.84 4.21
N GLY A 13 -2.37 11.47 3.71
CA GLY A 13 -1.60 10.31 4.18
C GLY A 13 -2.23 8.95 3.86
N ARG A 14 -3.21 8.88 2.94
CA ARG A 14 -3.90 7.62 2.59
C ARG A 14 -3.16 6.78 1.57
N TYR A 15 -2.43 7.42 0.65
CA TYR A 15 -1.78 6.74 -0.46
C TYR A 15 -0.35 7.25 -0.69
N PHE A 16 0.43 6.43 -1.39
CA PHE A 16 1.66 6.85 -2.06
C PHE A 16 1.55 6.56 -3.57
N VAL A 17 2.33 7.28 -4.38
CA VAL A 17 2.24 7.19 -5.85
C VAL A 17 3.46 6.50 -6.44
N VAL A 18 3.24 5.40 -7.17
CA VAL A 18 4.28 4.70 -7.95
C VAL A 18 3.88 4.72 -9.41
N ARG A 19 4.68 5.38 -10.25
CA ARG A 19 4.44 5.48 -11.71
C ARG A 19 3.02 5.98 -12.02
N GLY A 20 2.58 7.03 -11.32
CA GLY A 20 1.24 7.62 -11.47
C GLY A 20 0.09 6.78 -10.90
N ARG A 21 0.36 5.65 -10.25
CA ARG A 21 -0.67 4.80 -9.63
C ARG A 21 -0.65 4.91 -8.11
N LEU A 22 -1.83 5.11 -7.52
CA LEU A 22 -2.02 5.17 -6.08
C LEU A 22 -1.90 3.77 -5.45
N TRP A 23 -1.22 3.70 -4.33
CA TRP A 23 -1.13 2.52 -3.49
C TRP A 23 -1.47 2.92 -2.07
N ARG A 24 -2.47 2.26 -1.48
CA ARG A 24 -2.91 2.58 -0.12
C ARG A 24 -1.82 2.27 0.89
N LEU A 25 -1.60 3.20 1.81
CA LEU A 25 -0.68 3.06 2.93
C LEU A 25 -1.30 2.16 4.01
N SER A 26 -0.44 1.53 4.81
CA SER A 26 -0.88 0.78 5.98
C SER A 26 -1.60 1.72 6.95
N ASN A 27 -2.58 1.18 7.70
CA ASN A 27 -3.32 1.93 8.70
C ASN A 27 -2.35 2.51 9.75
N PRO A 28 -2.23 3.85 9.88
CA PRO A 28 -1.31 4.47 10.81
C PRO A 28 -1.72 4.30 12.29
N ALA A 29 -2.98 3.93 12.54
CA ALA A 29 -3.51 3.69 13.89
C ALA A 29 -3.23 2.28 14.43
N LEU A 30 -2.52 1.43 13.68
CA LEU A 30 -2.08 0.12 14.19
C LEU A 30 -1.05 0.31 15.31
N ASP A 31 -1.15 -0.52 16.34
CA ASP A 31 -0.12 -0.61 17.38
C ASP A 31 1.24 -0.90 16.72
N PRO A 32 2.34 -0.24 17.16
CA PRO A 32 3.65 -0.44 16.54
C PRO A 32 4.13 -1.89 16.54
N ALA A 33 3.85 -2.67 17.58
CA ALA A 33 4.25 -4.06 17.67
C ALA A 33 3.44 -4.93 16.70
N ASP A 34 2.13 -4.69 16.59
CA ASP A 34 1.28 -5.35 15.60
C ASP A 34 1.70 -5.01 14.18
N ARG A 35 1.98 -3.73 13.91
CA ARG A 35 2.48 -3.29 12.60
C ARG A 35 3.78 -3.99 12.24
N GLU A 36 4.72 -4.08 13.17
CA GLU A 36 5.98 -4.76 12.94
C GLU A 36 5.78 -6.26 12.67
N ARG A 37 4.96 -6.94 13.48
CA ARG A 37 4.63 -8.35 13.29
C ARG A 37 4.02 -8.60 11.91
N LEU A 38 3.04 -7.81 11.51
CA LEU A 38 2.37 -7.93 10.21
C LEU A 38 3.32 -7.65 9.04
N VAL A 39 4.25 -6.69 9.18
CA VAL A 39 5.29 -6.47 8.17
C VAL A 39 6.20 -7.68 8.05
N ARG A 40 6.61 -8.30 9.17
CA ARG A 40 7.42 -9.53 9.17
C ARG A 40 6.68 -10.68 8.49
N GLU A 41 5.39 -10.88 8.81
CA GLU A 41 4.52 -11.88 8.16
C GLU A 41 4.40 -11.64 6.65
N LEU A 42 4.17 -10.39 6.23
CA LEU A 42 4.09 -10.01 4.83
C LEU A 42 5.40 -10.33 4.07
N MET A 43 6.56 -10.05 4.69
CA MET A 43 7.85 -10.36 4.07
C MET A 43 8.12 -11.87 4.01
N ALA A 44 7.71 -12.62 5.03
CA ALA A 44 7.77 -14.08 5.02
C ALA A 44 6.90 -14.67 3.90
N ALA A 45 5.64 -14.22 3.77
CA ALA A 45 4.74 -14.66 2.72
C ALA A 45 5.27 -14.32 1.31
N ARG A 46 5.88 -13.14 1.12
CA ARG A 46 6.53 -12.78 -0.16
C ARG A 46 7.71 -13.69 -0.50
N ARG A 47 8.51 -14.10 0.50
CA ARG A 47 9.59 -15.08 0.30
C ARG A 47 9.02 -16.44 -0.10
N ALA A 48 7.97 -16.90 0.57
CA ALA A 48 7.29 -18.17 0.24
C ALA A 48 6.75 -18.17 -1.20
N VAL A 49 6.18 -17.06 -1.70
CA VAL A 49 5.77 -16.93 -3.11
C VAL A 49 6.96 -17.12 -4.07
N ARG A 50 8.13 -16.58 -3.72
CA ARG A 50 9.33 -16.71 -4.55
C ARG A 50 9.93 -18.12 -4.51
N GLU A 51 9.77 -18.82 -3.39
CA GLU A 51 10.29 -20.18 -3.17
C GLU A 51 9.40 -21.25 -3.81
N ALA A 52 8.07 -21.06 -3.82
CA ALA A 52 7.10 -21.98 -4.42
C ALA A 52 7.15 -22.09 -5.96
N ARG A 53 8.23 -21.65 -6.62
CA ARG A 53 8.35 -21.62 -8.08
C ARG A 53 8.04 -22.98 -8.70
N GLY A 54 7.01 -23.02 -9.56
CA GLY A 54 6.57 -24.24 -10.25
C GLY A 54 5.48 -25.01 -9.51
N GLU A 55 5.30 -24.77 -8.22
CA GLU A 55 4.29 -25.44 -7.38
C GLU A 55 3.04 -24.56 -7.26
N LEU A 56 2.00 -24.91 -8.02
CA LEU A 56 0.80 -24.09 -8.15
C LEU A 56 0.09 -23.86 -6.80
N GLU A 57 -0.13 -24.92 -6.03
CA GLU A 57 -0.85 -24.84 -4.76
C GLU A 57 -0.04 -24.10 -3.70
N ALA A 58 1.28 -24.34 -3.61
CA ALA A 58 2.16 -23.59 -2.71
C ALA A 58 2.20 -22.10 -3.07
N THR A 59 2.24 -21.77 -4.37
CA THR A 59 2.17 -20.38 -4.85
C THR A 59 0.84 -19.73 -4.46
N ARG A 60 -0.28 -20.44 -4.63
CA ARG A 60 -1.62 -19.96 -4.27
C ARG A 60 -1.74 -19.69 -2.77
N ALA A 61 -1.27 -20.64 -1.93
CA ALA A 61 -1.27 -20.50 -0.48
C ALA A 61 -0.44 -19.29 -0.02
N ALA A 62 0.77 -19.14 -0.56
CA ALA A 62 1.63 -17.99 -0.23
C ALA A 62 1.04 -16.65 -0.69
N ARG A 63 0.40 -16.60 -1.87
CA ARG A 63 -0.33 -15.40 -2.33
C ARG A 63 -1.51 -15.05 -1.43
N LYS A 64 -2.23 -16.05 -0.91
CA LYS A 64 -3.30 -15.85 0.07
C LYS A 64 -2.76 -15.23 1.36
N GLN A 65 -1.63 -15.71 1.86
CA GLN A 65 -0.98 -15.14 3.04
C GLN A 65 -0.57 -13.67 2.83
N VAL A 66 -0.02 -13.34 1.64
CA VAL A 66 0.27 -11.95 1.29
C VAL A 66 -0.99 -11.08 1.33
N ASP A 67 -2.09 -11.58 0.78
CA ASP A 67 -3.35 -10.84 0.74
C ASP A 67 -3.94 -10.63 2.14
N THR A 68 -3.93 -11.66 2.98
CA THR A 68 -4.33 -11.57 4.38
C THR A 68 -3.51 -10.53 5.13
N ALA A 69 -2.17 -10.63 5.08
CA ALA A 69 -1.30 -9.68 5.79
C ALA A 69 -1.53 -8.23 5.31
N LYS A 70 -1.71 -8.01 4.01
CA LYS A 70 -2.02 -6.68 3.46
C LYS A 70 -3.38 -6.16 3.87
N THR A 71 -4.38 -7.04 3.99
CA THR A 71 -5.72 -6.65 4.45
C THR A 71 -5.67 -6.23 5.91
N VAL A 72 -4.98 -6.98 6.77
CA VAL A 72 -4.84 -6.63 8.20
C VAL A 72 -3.99 -5.37 8.39
N LEU A 73 -2.96 -5.17 7.57
CA LEU A 73 -2.20 -3.90 7.53
C LEU A 73 -3.05 -2.71 7.07
N GLY A 74 -4.23 -2.92 6.48
CA GLY A 74 -5.06 -1.88 5.90
C GLY A 74 -4.63 -1.44 4.49
N GLU A 75 -3.68 -2.12 3.83
CA GLU A 75 -3.28 -1.85 2.44
C GLU A 75 -4.31 -2.36 1.42
N ARG A 76 -5.18 -3.29 1.83
CA ARG A 76 -6.27 -3.92 1.05
C ARG A 76 -7.51 -4.16 1.90
N GLY A 77 -8.62 -4.52 1.26
CA GLY A 77 -9.91 -4.69 1.94
C GLY A 77 -10.59 -3.35 2.28
N PRO A 78 -11.41 -3.32 3.34
CA PRO A 78 -12.05 -2.09 3.82
C PRO A 78 -11.05 -0.98 4.11
N VAL A 79 -11.50 0.26 3.96
CA VAL A 79 -10.70 1.44 4.24
C VAL A 79 -10.58 1.66 5.74
N TRP A 80 -9.47 2.26 6.19
CA TRP A 80 -9.23 2.54 7.61
C TRP A 80 -9.64 3.95 8.04
N TRP A 81 -10.16 4.78 7.13
CA TRP A 81 -10.72 6.10 7.43
C TRP A 81 -12.24 6.04 7.58
N SER A 82 -12.80 7.00 8.32
CA SER A 82 -14.21 7.05 8.72
C SER A 82 -15.00 8.21 8.10
N ASP A 83 -14.38 9.04 7.26
CA ASP A 83 -14.99 10.23 6.67
C ASP A 83 -15.89 9.95 5.44
N GLY A 84 -16.08 8.67 5.09
CA GLY A 84 -16.91 8.25 3.97
C GLY A 84 -16.26 8.45 2.58
N ALA A 85 -15.01 8.90 2.50
CA ALA A 85 -14.33 9.03 1.22
C ALA A 85 -14.16 7.66 0.52
N PRO A 86 -14.26 7.60 -0.82
CA PRO A 86 -14.08 6.36 -1.55
C PRO A 86 -12.62 5.87 -1.52
N ASP A 87 -12.44 4.56 -1.76
CA ASP A 87 -11.12 3.96 -1.95
C ASP A 87 -10.60 4.16 -3.38
N TYR A 88 -9.46 4.83 -3.50
CA TYR A 88 -8.74 5.02 -4.77
C TYR A 88 -7.51 4.10 -4.88
N ASN A 89 -7.41 3.07 -4.04
CA ASN A 89 -6.28 2.13 -4.10
C ASN A 89 -6.16 1.52 -5.50
N ARG A 90 -4.97 1.60 -6.08
CA ARG A 90 -4.67 1.18 -7.45
C ARG A 90 -5.42 2.00 -8.51
N HIS A 91 -5.90 3.21 -8.25
CA HIS A 91 -6.34 4.11 -9.32
C HIS A 91 -5.15 4.89 -9.90
N MET A 92 -5.29 5.38 -11.13
CA MET A 92 -4.35 6.36 -11.66
C MET A 92 -4.60 7.70 -10.96
N VAL A 93 -3.56 8.35 -10.46
CA VAL A 93 -3.68 9.59 -9.68
C VAL A 93 -4.40 10.70 -10.45
N ILE A 94 -4.20 10.76 -11.78
CA ILE A 94 -4.85 11.70 -12.69
C ILE A 94 -6.37 11.54 -12.80
N SER A 95 -6.92 10.40 -12.40
CA SER A 95 -8.37 10.12 -12.44
C SER A 95 -8.99 10.17 -11.04
N THR A 96 -8.38 10.91 -10.11
CA THR A 96 -8.79 11.00 -8.71
C THR A 96 -8.70 12.45 -8.25
N PRO A 97 -9.28 12.80 -7.08
CA PRO A 97 -9.13 14.13 -6.49
C PRO A 97 -7.69 14.56 -6.21
N TYR A 98 -6.72 13.64 -6.27
CA TYR A 98 -5.29 13.93 -6.10
C TYR A 98 -4.60 14.40 -7.38
N ALA A 99 -5.30 14.56 -8.50
CA ALA A 99 -4.71 14.89 -9.80
C ALA A 99 -3.94 16.22 -9.77
N ASP A 100 -4.57 17.30 -9.31
CA ASP A 100 -3.97 18.64 -9.28
C ASP A 100 -2.76 18.70 -8.35
N TRP A 101 -2.89 18.09 -7.16
CA TRP A 101 -1.77 17.95 -6.22
C TRP A 101 -0.60 17.21 -6.87
N TYR A 102 -0.85 16.10 -7.58
CA TYR A 102 0.23 15.32 -8.20
C TYR A 102 0.88 16.06 -9.38
N ALA A 103 0.10 16.83 -10.15
CA ALA A 103 0.61 17.66 -11.23
C ALA A 103 1.57 18.73 -10.70
N ALA A 104 1.21 19.40 -9.59
CA ALA A 104 2.04 20.42 -8.95
C ALA A 104 3.41 19.88 -8.46
N LEU A 105 3.54 18.58 -8.16
CA LEU A 105 4.83 17.99 -7.78
C LEU A 105 5.84 17.89 -8.93
N SER A 106 5.35 17.94 -10.18
CA SER A 106 6.22 17.87 -11.37
C SER A 106 6.68 19.25 -11.83
N ASP A 107 6.23 20.32 -11.17
CA ASP A 107 6.49 21.71 -11.52
C ASP A 107 7.39 22.37 -10.44
N PRO A 108 8.72 22.42 -10.64
CA PRO A 108 9.64 22.96 -9.63
C PRO A 108 9.67 24.50 -9.54
N GLU A 109 8.83 25.23 -10.31
CA GLU A 109 8.85 26.70 -10.41
C GLU A 109 7.50 27.39 -10.13
N ALA A 110 6.65 26.82 -9.26
CA ALA A 110 5.45 27.49 -8.73
C ALA A 110 5.71 28.26 -7.43
#